data_AF-A0A958CMH2-F1
#
_entry.id   AF-A0A958CMH2-F1
#
_cell.length_a   1.000
_cell.length_b   1.000
_cell.length_c   1.000
_cell.angle_alpha   90.00
_cell.angle_beta   90.00
_cell.angle_gamma   90.00
#
_symmetry.space_group_name_H-M   'P 1'
#
loop_
_entity.id
_entity.type
_entity.pdbx_description
1 polymer ?
#
loop_
_entity_poly.entity_id
_entity_poly.type
_entity_poly.pdbx_seq_one_letter_code
_entity_poly.pdbx_strand_id
1 'polypeptide(L)'
;MFDATIETNAQTRWDMGLYVATDGGNAEIGNSCYKTVLQPVAAKDAAGNPTNPAGTGPFKNEDGDTCGEVNSTPGAFFKFLQPLTITCVDNFPAGGDGVVDDISTCVSWGQNANELVCNGVTALMPRPGTTSKCSCEPIAFDPPILIYKGYDFGDLPQGVVAGSNCPTDFNYPTLDANGGPKHAIQDVDNNGIPNLQGGVPAIWLGTNVDHSPAPGETDGQPSFGADGDNNNDLNDETGVAFTAPWYTGANGGKATMLISADGAGACTVANPCHVAIWIDWNGDGTFTNTDFPAGERYIFDFTNGAGTKNVTFDTPVSDWGGCGNLYARVRLYDDVPATGYAPGGLALNGEVEDYNVGLSPTGVTLADFSAACVDGTPLLTWETVSELQNQGFNLYRGVDSSNPDTQLNATMIPSQGPGSAQGFMYTWPDDTAQPDTMYYYWLEDVDFAGATAMHGPISAMCSAPTAVTFSNLDAGSTSAGVLSGWMVALALGVMLAGFVAVRRMRTT
;
A
#
# COMPACT_ATOMS: atom_id res chain seq x y z
N MET A 1 -27.98 -9.87 -24.83
CA MET A 1 -29.07 -9.58 -25.81
C MET A 1 -28.48 -8.57 -26.77
N PHE A 2 -28.57 -8.78 -28.08
CA PHE A 2 -27.90 -7.95 -29.08
C PHE A 2 -28.95 -7.15 -29.86
N ASP A 3 -28.78 -5.83 -29.92
CA ASP A 3 -29.67 -4.94 -30.66
C ASP A 3 -28.89 -4.43 -31.89
N ALA A 4 -29.44 -4.64 -33.08
CA ALA A 4 -28.82 -4.19 -34.32
C ALA A 4 -29.69 -3.10 -34.96
N THR A 5 -29.07 -1.98 -35.33
CA THR A 5 -29.75 -0.94 -36.14
C THR A 5 -29.36 -1.15 -37.58
N ILE A 6 -30.35 -1.37 -38.45
CA ILE A 6 -30.12 -1.49 -39.88
C ILE A 6 -30.54 -0.18 -40.53
N GLU A 7 -29.55 0.50 -41.10
CA GLU A 7 -29.77 1.71 -41.88
C GLU A 7 -29.73 1.38 -43.37
N THR A 8 -30.77 1.79 -44.10
CA THR A 8 -30.81 1.63 -45.55
C THR A 8 -31.34 2.90 -46.21
N ASN A 9 -30.74 3.23 -47.35
CA ASN A 9 -31.21 4.27 -48.27
C ASN A 9 -31.85 3.68 -49.54
N ALA A 10 -32.09 2.36 -49.54
CA ALA A 10 -32.60 1.66 -50.71
C ALA A 10 -33.98 2.16 -51.12
N GLN A 11 -34.09 2.51 -52.41
CA GLN A 11 -35.34 2.95 -53.04
C GLN A 11 -36.18 1.78 -53.57
N THR A 12 -35.65 0.57 -53.47
CA THR A 12 -36.26 -0.68 -53.92
C THR A 12 -36.17 -1.71 -52.81
N ARG A 13 -37.05 -2.71 -52.83
CA ARG A 13 -37.07 -3.82 -51.87
C ARG A 13 -35.76 -4.63 -51.90
N TRP A 14 -35.28 -5.02 -50.72
CA TRP A 14 -34.18 -5.97 -50.54
C TRP A 14 -34.41 -6.90 -49.36
N ASP A 15 -33.98 -8.14 -49.55
CA ASP A 15 -33.98 -9.20 -48.55
C ASP A 15 -32.60 -9.19 -47.90
N MET A 16 -32.53 -9.13 -46.56
CA MET A 16 -31.26 -8.93 -45.84
C MET A 16 -30.85 -10.16 -45.03
N GLY A 17 -29.57 -10.50 -45.13
CA GLY A 17 -28.87 -11.49 -44.32
C GLY A 17 -27.90 -10.81 -43.36
N LEU A 18 -27.81 -11.29 -42.13
CA LEU A 18 -26.89 -10.85 -41.11
C LEU A 18 -25.98 -12.01 -40.70
N TYR A 19 -24.70 -11.70 -40.54
CA TYR A 19 -23.64 -12.63 -40.18
C TYR A 19 -22.84 -12.01 -39.04
N VAL A 20 -22.63 -12.77 -37.99
CA VAL A 20 -21.76 -12.38 -36.87
C VAL A 20 -20.81 -13.55 -36.62
N ALA A 21 -19.50 -13.32 -36.70
CA ALA A 21 -18.52 -14.34 -36.35
C ALA A 21 -18.69 -14.74 -34.89
N THR A 22 -18.72 -16.05 -34.62
CA THR A 22 -18.90 -16.58 -33.25
C THR A 22 -17.62 -17.15 -32.67
N ASP A 23 -16.62 -17.37 -33.51
CA ASP A 23 -15.28 -17.84 -33.15
C ASP A 23 -14.25 -16.70 -32.99
N GLY A 24 -14.71 -15.45 -33.06
CA GLY A 24 -13.84 -14.27 -33.10
C GLY A 24 -13.05 -14.12 -34.41
N GLY A 25 -13.34 -14.96 -35.40
CA GLY A 25 -12.74 -14.89 -36.73
C GLY A 25 -13.47 -13.92 -37.67
N ASN A 26 -13.29 -14.13 -38.97
CA ASN A 26 -13.86 -13.26 -40.00
C ASN A 26 -15.25 -13.76 -40.45
N ALA A 27 -16.28 -12.91 -40.41
CA ALA A 27 -17.65 -13.26 -40.78
C ALA A 27 -17.86 -13.45 -42.30
N GLU A 28 -16.97 -12.92 -43.14
CA GLU A 28 -17.01 -13.02 -44.61
C GLU A 28 -16.50 -14.38 -45.10
N ILE A 29 -15.39 -14.85 -44.54
CA ILE A 29 -14.65 -16.04 -45.02
C ILE A 29 -14.54 -17.17 -43.99
N GLY A 30 -14.99 -16.94 -42.75
CA GLY A 30 -14.91 -17.89 -41.65
C GLY A 30 -15.97 -18.99 -41.70
N ASN A 31 -15.69 -20.07 -40.96
CA ASN A 31 -16.55 -21.25 -40.92
C ASN A 31 -17.54 -21.23 -39.75
N SER A 32 -17.32 -20.41 -38.71
CA SER A 32 -18.17 -20.33 -37.52
C SER A 32 -18.78 -18.94 -37.39
N CYS A 33 -19.98 -18.77 -37.94
CA CYS A 33 -20.73 -17.53 -37.79
C CYS A 33 -22.18 -17.84 -37.46
N TYR A 34 -22.76 -17.05 -36.58
CA TYR A 34 -24.19 -16.94 -36.47
C TYR A 34 -24.74 -16.25 -37.71
N LYS A 35 -25.81 -16.84 -38.27
CA LYS A 35 -26.39 -16.46 -39.55
C LYS A 35 -27.89 -16.35 -39.39
N THR A 36 -28.45 -15.20 -39.72
CA THR A 36 -29.91 -15.02 -39.80
C THR A 36 -30.27 -14.18 -41.01
N VAL A 37 -31.53 -14.24 -41.40
CA VAL A 37 -32.16 -13.25 -42.27
C VAL A 37 -33.11 -12.39 -41.47
N LEU A 38 -33.56 -11.28 -42.03
CA LEU A 38 -34.71 -10.56 -41.47
C LEU A 38 -35.93 -11.50 -41.52
N GLN A 39 -36.47 -11.84 -40.36
CA GLN A 39 -37.62 -12.74 -40.25
C GLN A 39 -38.91 -11.89 -40.11
N PRO A 40 -39.93 -12.07 -40.95
CA PRO A 40 -41.29 -11.68 -40.61
C PRO A 40 -41.84 -12.78 -39.69
N VAL A 41 -41.97 -12.49 -38.41
CA VAL A 41 -42.49 -13.49 -37.47
C VAL A 41 -43.99 -13.60 -37.71
N ALA A 42 -44.41 -14.80 -38.08
CA ALA A 42 -45.76 -15.34 -38.16
C ALA A 42 -46.97 -14.38 -37.97
N ALA A 43 -47.93 -14.55 -38.90
CA ALA A 43 -49.22 -13.87 -39.11
C ALA A 43 -49.10 -12.50 -39.81
N LYS A 44 -49.89 -12.33 -40.88
CA LYS A 44 -50.10 -11.02 -41.50
C LYS A 44 -51.25 -10.35 -40.74
N ASP A 45 -51.13 -9.06 -40.44
CA ASP A 45 -52.28 -8.28 -40.00
C ASP A 45 -53.33 -8.17 -41.14
N ALA A 46 -54.49 -7.59 -40.86
CA ALA A 46 -55.55 -7.41 -41.86
C ALA A 46 -55.14 -6.51 -43.06
N ALA A 47 -54.01 -5.80 -42.96
CA ALA A 47 -53.44 -4.97 -44.02
C ALA A 47 -52.29 -5.67 -44.80
N GLY A 48 -51.95 -6.92 -44.45
CA GLY A 48 -50.91 -7.69 -45.12
C GLY A 48 -49.50 -7.50 -44.55
N ASN A 49 -49.34 -6.74 -43.45
CA ASN A 49 -48.04 -6.53 -42.82
C ASN A 49 -47.68 -7.70 -41.88
N PRO A 50 -46.41 -8.10 -41.78
CA PRO A 50 -45.97 -9.09 -40.79
C PRO A 50 -46.22 -8.63 -39.34
N THR A 51 -46.79 -9.48 -38.48
CA THR A 51 -46.93 -9.18 -37.05
C THR A 51 -45.62 -9.42 -36.32
N ASN A 52 -44.80 -8.37 -36.21
CA ASN A 52 -43.57 -8.34 -35.41
C ASN A 52 -43.85 -8.75 -33.94
N PRO A 53 -43.12 -9.71 -33.34
CA PRO A 53 -43.32 -10.14 -31.96
C PRO A 53 -42.72 -9.18 -30.94
N ALA A 54 -42.00 -8.13 -31.39
CA ALA A 54 -41.38 -7.09 -30.56
C ALA A 54 -41.79 -5.64 -30.97
N GLY A 55 -42.67 -5.46 -31.96
CA GLY A 55 -43.37 -4.17 -32.21
C GLY A 55 -42.54 -2.96 -32.68
N THR A 56 -41.32 -3.11 -33.19
CA THR A 56 -40.49 -1.99 -33.69
C THR A 56 -39.79 -2.33 -35.03
N GLY A 57 -39.93 -1.47 -36.06
CA GLY A 57 -39.28 -1.56 -37.37
C GLY A 57 -40.26 -1.68 -38.58
N PRO A 58 -40.01 -1.02 -39.73
CA PRO A 58 -40.90 -0.96 -40.90
C PRO A 58 -40.73 -2.17 -41.85
N PHE A 59 -40.63 -3.39 -41.30
CA PHE A 59 -40.43 -4.59 -42.11
C PHE A 59 -41.73 -5.00 -42.79
N LYS A 60 -41.68 -5.23 -44.10
CA LYS A 60 -42.81 -5.76 -44.87
C LYS A 60 -42.51 -7.16 -45.37
N ASN A 61 -43.51 -7.79 -45.97
CA ASN A 61 -43.40 -8.97 -46.80
C ASN A 61 -44.19 -8.68 -48.09
N GLU A 62 -43.56 -7.94 -49.00
CA GLU A 62 -44.10 -7.38 -50.24
C GLU A 62 -44.15 -8.38 -51.40
N ASP A 63 -43.44 -9.50 -51.33
CA ASP A 63 -43.47 -10.53 -52.39
C ASP A 63 -44.06 -11.88 -51.97
N GLY A 64 -44.46 -12.02 -50.72
CA GLY A 64 -45.14 -13.21 -50.21
C GLY A 64 -44.19 -14.35 -49.86
N ASP A 65 -42.88 -14.10 -49.79
CA ASP A 65 -41.91 -15.07 -49.31
C ASP A 65 -41.89 -15.16 -47.77
N THR A 66 -40.83 -15.70 -47.18
CA THR A 66 -40.73 -15.87 -45.72
C THR A 66 -39.71 -14.92 -45.07
N CYS A 67 -39.20 -13.94 -45.82
CA CYS A 67 -38.14 -13.02 -45.45
C CYS A 67 -38.74 -11.63 -45.30
N GLY A 68 -38.27 -10.90 -44.30
CA GLY A 68 -38.69 -9.53 -44.05
C GLY A 68 -37.90 -8.61 -44.96
N GLU A 69 -38.57 -7.68 -45.64
CA GLU A 69 -37.89 -6.76 -46.53
C GLU A 69 -37.84 -5.35 -45.98
N VAL A 70 -36.86 -4.61 -46.49
CA VAL A 70 -36.67 -3.19 -46.15
C VAL A 70 -36.72 -2.35 -47.44
N ASN A 71 -37.50 -1.27 -47.41
CA ASN A 71 -37.53 -0.23 -48.43
C ASN A 71 -37.77 1.15 -47.79
N SER A 72 -37.01 2.19 -48.21
CA SER A 72 -37.16 3.61 -47.77
C SER A 72 -37.13 3.92 -46.24
N THR A 73 -36.77 5.16 -45.86
CA THR A 73 -36.34 5.62 -44.50
C THR A 73 -37.53 5.99 -43.57
N PRO A 74 -37.46 5.92 -42.21
CA PRO A 74 -36.27 5.81 -41.36
C PRO A 74 -36.19 4.59 -40.41
N GLY A 75 -34.95 4.17 -40.15
CA GLY A 75 -34.54 3.35 -38.99
C GLY A 75 -35.26 2.02 -38.85
N ALA A 76 -34.82 0.99 -39.57
CA ALA A 76 -35.29 -0.36 -39.33
C ALA A 76 -34.53 -0.95 -38.13
N PHE A 77 -35.15 -0.87 -36.95
CA PHE A 77 -34.60 -1.46 -35.73
C PHE A 77 -34.80 -2.96 -35.74
N PHE A 78 -33.71 -3.73 -35.70
CA PHE A 78 -33.76 -5.19 -35.62
C PHE A 78 -33.24 -5.65 -34.25
N LYS A 79 -34.16 -6.15 -33.43
CA LYS A 79 -33.84 -6.62 -32.08
C LYS A 79 -33.68 -8.14 -32.07
N PHE A 80 -32.49 -8.64 -31.70
CA PHE A 80 -32.32 -10.07 -31.46
C PHE A 80 -32.85 -10.43 -30.08
N LEU A 81 -33.81 -11.36 -30.03
CA LEU A 81 -34.38 -11.83 -28.77
C LEU A 81 -33.53 -12.93 -28.10
N GLN A 82 -32.43 -13.37 -28.72
CA GLN A 82 -31.54 -14.39 -28.17
C GLN A 82 -30.13 -13.83 -27.87
N PRO A 83 -29.49 -14.27 -26.77
CA PRO A 83 -28.09 -13.99 -26.52
C PRO A 83 -27.20 -14.73 -27.53
N LEU A 84 -26.16 -14.06 -28.02
CA LEU A 84 -25.12 -14.67 -28.84
C LEU A 84 -23.84 -14.78 -28.01
N THR A 85 -23.20 -15.95 -28.04
CA THR A 85 -21.88 -16.18 -27.43
C THR A 85 -20.81 -16.07 -28.51
N ILE A 86 -19.85 -15.19 -28.31
CA ILE A 86 -18.71 -14.95 -29.21
C ILE A 86 -17.44 -15.30 -28.44
N THR A 87 -16.55 -16.09 -29.05
CA THR A 87 -15.24 -16.38 -28.46
C THR A 87 -14.35 -15.14 -28.53
N CYS A 88 -13.84 -14.70 -27.39
CA CYS A 88 -12.81 -13.67 -27.34
C CYS A 88 -11.49 -14.26 -27.82
N VAL A 89 -10.97 -13.75 -28.93
CA VAL A 89 -9.66 -14.15 -29.50
C VAL A 89 -8.87 -12.91 -29.87
N ASP A 90 -7.56 -13.04 -29.90
CA ASP A 90 -6.59 -12.02 -30.32
C ASP A 90 -5.75 -12.64 -31.44
N ASN A 91 -6.34 -12.72 -32.63
CA ASN A 91 -5.81 -13.47 -33.77
C ASN A 91 -5.86 -12.68 -35.09
N PHE A 92 -6.57 -11.54 -35.17
CA PHE A 92 -6.83 -10.84 -36.43
C PHE A 92 -7.10 -9.33 -36.25
N PRO A 93 -6.48 -8.43 -37.06
CA PRO A 93 -5.66 -8.69 -38.25
C PRO A 93 -4.18 -8.97 -37.94
N ALA A 94 -3.74 -8.74 -36.71
CA ALA A 94 -2.41 -9.08 -36.21
C ALA A 94 -2.54 -9.63 -34.80
N GLY A 95 -2.70 -10.95 -34.65
CA GLY A 95 -2.85 -11.56 -33.34
C GLY A 95 -1.64 -11.37 -32.42
N GLY A 96 -1.91 -11.45 -31.13
CA GLY A 96 -0.94 -11.35 -30.04
C GLY A 96 -0.72 -9.92 -29.50
N ASP A 97 -1.59 -8.97 -29.81
CA ASP A 97 -1.50 -7.60 -29.31
C ASP A 97 -2.16 -7.39 -27.93
N GLY A 98 -2.75 -8.45 -27.38
CA GLY A 98 -3.40 -8.44 -26.07
C GLY A 98 -4.76 -7.75 -26.08
N VAL A 99 -5.38 -7.53 -27.25
CA VAL A 99 -6.72 -6.97 -27.41
C VAL A 99 -7.64 -8.01 -28.01
N VAL A 100 -8.86 -8.14 -27.49
CA VAL A 100 -9.91 -8.94 -28.13
C VAL A 100 -10.22 -8.33 -29.49
N ASP A 101 -10.10 -9.14 -30.54
CA ASP A 101 -10.44 -8.76 -31.90
C ASP A 101 -11.87 -8.19 -31.95
N ASP A 102 -12.05 -7.12 -32.72
CA ASP A 102 -13.37 -6.55 -32.99
C ASP A 102 -14.33 -7.63 -33.52
N ILE A 103 -15.61 -7.51 -33.17
CA ILE A 103 -16.61 -8.49 -33.63
C ILE A 103 -16.79 -8.32 -35.13
N SER A 104 -16.30 -9.29 -35.91
CA SER A 104 -16.53 -9.31 -37.36
C SER A 104 -18.01 -9.51 -37.65
N THR A 105 -18.61 -8.55 -38.36
CA THR A 105 -19.99 -8.64 -38.84
C THR A 105 -20.08 -8.40 -40.34
N CYS A 106 -21.02 -9.08 -40.99
CA CYS A 106 -21.37 -8.82 -42.37
C CYS A 106 -22.89 -8.71 -42.53
N VAL A 107 -23.29 -7.88 -43.48
CA VAL A 107 -24.65 -7.78 -43.97
C VAL A 107 -24.64 -8.13 -45.45
N SER A 108 -25.54 -9.02 -45.87
CA SER A 108 -25.77 -9.32 -47.28
C SER A 108 -27.16 -8.89 -47.71
N TRP A 109 -27.35 -8.52 -48.97
CA TRP A 109 -28.65 -8.17 -49.50
C TRP A 109 -28.86 -8.69 -50.92
N GLY A 110 -30.08 -9.14 -51.22
CA GLY A 110 -30.50 -9.70 -52.51
C GLY A 110 -31.90 -9.23 -52.92
N GLN A 111 -32.19 -9.29 -54.23
CA GLN A 111 -33.46 -8.85 -54.84
C GLN A 111 -34.28 -10.04 -55.36
N ASN A 112 -34.08 -11.22 -54.78
CA ASN A 112 -34.52 -12.47 -55.38
C ASN A 112 -36.00 -12.74 -55.06
N ALA A 113 -36.88 -12.41 -56.01
CA ALA A 113 -38.33 -12.55 -55.89
C ALA A 113 -38.89 -14.00 -55.75
N ASN A 114 -38.10 -15.00 -55.35
CA ASN A 114 -38.50 -16.42 -55.36
C ASN A 114 -37.92 -17.27 -54.21
N GLU A 115 -37.55 -16.68 -53.06
CA GLU A 115 -36.99 -17.45 -51.93
C GLU A 115 -38.11 -18.03 -51.03
N LEU A 116 -38.76 -19.11 -51.50
CA LEU A 116 -39.91 -19.75 -50.85
C LEU A 116 -39.63 -20.33 -49.44
N VAL A 117 -38.38 -20.26 -48.95
CA VAL A 117 -38.00 -20.76 -47.62
C VAL A 117 -36.84 -19.93 -47.04
N CYS A 118 -37.10 -19.15 -46.00
CA CYS A 118 -36.10 -18.36 -45.25
C CYS A 118 -35.36 -19.20 -44.22
N ASN A 119 -34.81 -20.31 -44.71
CA ASN A 119 -34.07 -21.31 -43.94
C ASN A 119 -32.55 -21.15 -44.06
N GLY A 120 -32.04 -20.04 -44.61
CA GLY A 120 -30.62 -19.74 -44.50
C GLY A 120 -30.11 -18.70 -45.47
N VAL A 121 -29.18 -17.90 -44.98
CA VAL A 121 -28.45 -16.82 -45.64
C VAL A 121 -27.77 -17.16 -46.98
N THR A 122 -27.72 -18.43 -47.37
CA THR A 122 -26.97 -18.98 -48.51
C THR A 122 -27.42 -18.45 -49.88
N ALA A 123 -28.67 -18.01 -50.02
CA ALA A 123 -29.20 -17.40 -51.24
C ALA A 123 -28.99 -15.88 -51.31
N LEU A 124 -28.69 -15.25 -50.17
CA LEU A 124 -28.35 -13.83 -50.06
C LEU A 124 -26.84 -13.59 -50.15
N MET A 125 -26.03 -14.65 -50.19
CA MET A 125 -24.59 -14.56 -50.41
C MET A 125 -24.27 -13.97 -51.79
N PRO A 126 -23.29 -13.06 -51.91
CA PRO A 126 -22.79 -12.59 -53.18
C PRO A 126 -22.25 -13.78 -53.97
N ARG A 127 -22.75 -13.99 -55.19
CA ARG A 127 -22.21 -14.98 -56.13
C ARG A 127 -21.96 -14.29 -57.46
N PRO A 128 -20.90 -14.70 -58.20
CA PRO A 128 -20.69 -14.18 -59.55
C PRO A 128 -21.95 -14.33 -60.40
N GLY A 129 -22.45 -13.22 -60.95
CA GLY A 129 -23.63 -13.20 -61.83
C GLY A 129 -24.98 -13.01 -61.14
N THR A 130 -25.03 -12.81 -59.82
CA THR A 130 -26.27 -12.43 -59.11
C THR A 130 -26.30 -10.92 -58.82
N THR A 131 -27.48 -10.39 -58.49
CA THR A 131 -27.64 -9.01 -58.00
C THR A 131 -27.36 -8.88 -56.50
N SER A 132 -27.03 -9.99 -55.82
CA SER A 132 -26.72 -10.03 -54.39
C SER A 132 -25.39 -9.34 -54.08
N LYS A 133 -25.31 -8.67 -52.95
CA LYS A 133 -24.12 -7.93 -52.47
C LYS A 133 -23.92 -8.15 -50.97
N CYS A 134 -22.74 -7.80 -50.45
CA CYS A 134 -22.48 -7.74 -49.02
C CYS A 134 -21.59 -6.55 -48.65
N SER A 135 -21.61 -6.20 -47.37
CA SER A 135 -20.70 -5.26 -46.71
C SER A 135 -20.33 -5.86 -45.37
N CYS A 136 -19.06 -5.80 -45.02
CA CYS A 136 -18.54 -6.31 -43.76
C CYS A 136 -17.86 -5.18 -43.01
N GLU A 137 -18.30 -4.95 -41.78
CA GLU A 137 -17.75 -3.93 -40.89
C GLU A 137 -17.55 -4.57 -39.50
N PRO A 138 -16.36 -4.45 -38.91
CA PRO A 138 -16.15 -4.88 -37.54
C PRO A 138 -16.89 -3.96 -36.57
N ILE A 139 -17.42 -4.52 -35.50
CA ILE A 139 -17.92 -3.76 -34.35
C ILE A 139 -16.79 -3.70 -33.34
N ALA A 140 -16.19 -2.51 -33.23
CA ALA A 140 -15.13 -2.27 -32.27
C ALA A 140 -15.64 -2.22 -30.84
N PHE A 141 -14.83 -2.72 -29.92
CA PHE A 141 -15.03 -2.47 -28.50
C PHE A 141 -14.50 -1.08 -28.17
N ASP A 142 -15.35 -0.25 -27.58
CA ASP A 142 -14.96 1.07 -27.07
C ASP A 142 -15.44 1.19 -25.60
N PRO A 143 -14.52 1.09 -24.62
CA PRO A 143 -13.08 0.90 -24.77
C PRO A 143 -12.70 -0.54 -25.21
N PRO A 144 -11.47 -0.76 -25.74
CA PRO A 144 -10.98 -2.09 -26.11
C PRO A 144 -11.04 -3.09 -24.95
N ILE A 145 -11.31 -4.36 -25.24
CA ILE A 145 -11.24 -5.44 -24.24
C ILE A 145 -9.86 -6.07 -24.31
N LEU A 146 -9.16 -6.20 -23.19
CA LEU A 146 -7.80 -6.73 -23.15
C LEU A 146 -7.77 -8.24 -22.82
N ILE A 147 -6.97 -9.01 -23.56
CA ILE A 147 -6.66 -10.42 -23.28
C ILE A 147 -5.27 -10.50 -22.66
N TYR A 148 -5.23 -10.61 -21.33
CA TYR A 148 -3.98 -10.76 -20.59
C TYR A 148 -3.47 -12.19 -20.73
N LYS A 149 -2.18 -12.33 -21.05
CA LYS A 149 -1.51 -13.63 -21.07
C LYS A 149 -1.03 -14.05 -19.69
N GLY A 150 -0.99 -13.09 -18.75
CA GLY A 150 -0.43 -13.27 -17.43
C GLY A 150 -1.17 -12.63 -16.30
N TYR A 151 -0.85 -13.12 -15.11
CA TYR A 151 -1.32 -12.63 -13.84
C TYR A 151 -0.15 -12.63 -12.87
N ASP A 152 0.05 -11.50 -12.24
CA ASP A 152 0.79 -11.39 -10.99
C ASP A 152 -0.21 -11.69 -9.85
N PHE A 153 0.18 -12.52 -8.88
CA PHE A 153 -0.66 -12.97 -7.77
C PHE A 153 0.01 -12.66 -6.43
N GLY A 154 -0.78 -12.28 -5.43
CA GLY A 154 -0.28 -12.18 -4.06
C GLY A 154 -0.08 -13.54 -3.41
N ASP A 155 0.66 -13.54 -2.30
CA ASP A 155 1.18 -14.74 -1.66
C ASP A 155 1.11 -14.71 -0.11
N LEU A 156 0.41 -13.73 0.47
CA LEU A 156 0.16 -13.68 1.92
C LEU A 156 -0.35 -15.03 2.48
N PRO A 157 -0.05 -15.36 3.74
CA PRO A 157 -0.42 -16.65 4.30
C PRO A 157 -1.93 -16.87 4.29
N GLN A 158 -2.34 -18.11 4.03
CA GLN A 158 -3.74 -18.49 4.04
C GLN A 158 -3.91 -19.86 4.70
N GLY A 159 -4.87 -19.94 5.62
CA GLY A 159 -5.14 -21.08 6.48
C GLY A 159 -4.23 -21.15 7.71
N VAL A 160 -4.13 -22.35 8.28
CA VAL A 160 -3.32 -22.63 9.46
C VAL A 160 -1.89 -22.93 9.05
N VAL A 161 -0.97 -21.99 9.29
CA VAL A 161 0.47 -22.20 9.05
C VAL A 161 1.14 -22.59 10.36
N ALA A 162 1.83 -23.74 10.37
CA ALA A 162 2.48 -24.26 11.58
C ALA A 162 3.76 -23.47 11.90
N GLY A 163 3.84 -22.89 13.11
CA GLY A 163 5.07 -22.23 13.61
C GLY A 163 4.92 -20.76 14.02
N SER A 164 3.75 -20.15 13.92
CA SER A 164 3.52 -18.76 14.35
C SER A 164 3.20 -18.65 15.85
N ASN A 165 3.71 -17.59 16.50
CA ASN A 165 3.29 -17.20 17.86
C ASN A 165 2.05 -16.31 17.86
N CYS A 166 1.55 -15.92 16.67
CA CYS A 166 0.27 -15.27 16.39
C CYS A 166 0.24 -14.82 14.90
N PRO A 167 -0.92 -14.76 14.21
CA PRO A 167 -2.15 -15.52 14.44
C PRO A 167 -2.01 -16.97 13.95
N THR A 168 -2.88 -17.87 14.45
CA THR A 168 -2.86 -19.30 14.09
C THR A 168 -3.81 -19.65 12.95
N ASP A 169 -4.60 -18.70 12.47
CA ASP A 169 -5.54 -18.86 11.36
C ASP A 169 -5.48 -17.61 10.47
N PHE A 170 -4.74 -17.70 9.38
CA PHE A 170 -4.62 -16.61 8.41
C PHE A 170 -5.76 -16.71 7.41
N ASN A 171 -6.53 -15.65 7.25
CA ASN A 171 -7.65 -15.59 6.30
C ASN A 171 -7.47 -14.47 5.27
N TYR A 172 -6.22 -14.15 4.93
CA TYR A 172 -5.95 -13.32 3.77
C TYR A 172 -6.42 -14.07 2.51
N PRO A 173 -7.22 -13.42 1.63
CA PRO A 173 -7.56 -14.01 0.35
C PRO A 173 -6.30 -14.02 -0.50
N THR A 174 -5.75 -15.20 -0.79
CA THR A 174 -4.51 -15.34 -1.57
C THR A 174 -4.73 -16.27 -2.76
N LEU A 175 -5.36 -17.43 -2.52
CA LEU A 175 -5.77 -18.33 -3.59
C LEU A 175 -6.94 -17.77 -4.41
N ASP A 176 -6.94 -18.05 -5.70
CA ASP A 176 -7.97 -17.66 -6.67
C ASP A 176 -9.36 -18.17 -6.29
N ALA A 177 -9.42 -19.39 -5.77
CA ALA A 177 -10.66 -20.00 -5.29
C ALA A 177 -11.36 -19.17 -4.19
N ASN A 178 -10.58 -18.35 -3.47
CA ASN A 178 -11.05 -17.49 -2.37
C ASN A 178 -11.02 -16.00 -2.74
N GLY A 179 -10.88 -15.68 -4.04
CA GLY A 179 -10.82 -14.31 -4.52
C GLY A 179 -9.50 -13.61 -4.18
N GLY A 180 -8.38 -14.33 -4.26
CA GLY A 180 -7.04 -13.78 -4.14
C GLY A 180 -6.78 -12.56 -5.03
N PRO A 181 -5.87 -11.66 -4.64
CA PRO A 181 -5.49 -10.54 -5.48
C PRO A 181 -4.77 -11.07 -6.70
N LYS A 182 -5.03 -10.43 -7.83
CA LYS A 182 -4.21 -10.60 -9.01
C LYS A 182 -4.29 -9.39 -9.90
N HIS A 183 -3.18 -9.08 -10.56
CA HIS A 183 -3.15 -8.07 -11.61
C HIS A 183 -2.91 -8.73 -12.95
N ALA A 184 -3.75 -8.39 -13.89
CA ALA A 184 -3.61 -8.85 -15.25
C ALA A 184 -2.49 -8.04 -15.91
N ILE A 185 -1.34 -8.67 -16.09
CA ILE A 185 -0.12 -8.05 -16.61
C ILE A 185 0.44 -8.89 -17.77
N GLN A 186 1.20 -8.25 -18.66
CA GLN A 186 1.73 -8.90 -19.86
C GLN A 186 3.23 -8.67 -19.95
N ASP A 187 4.00 -9.75 -19.83
CA ASP A 187 5.37 -9.83 -20.32
C ASP A 187 5.46 -11.05 -21.25
N VAL A 188 5.43 -10.79 -22.56
CA VAL A 188 5.40 -11.83 -23.59
C VAL A 188 6.76 -12.45 -23.88
N ASP A 189 7.85 -11.80 -23.46
CA ASP A 189 9.21 -12.27 -23.69
C ASP A 189 9.88 -12.85 -22.43
N ASN A 190 9.16 -12.79 -21.28
CA ASN A 190 9.49 -13.40 -20.00
C ASN A 190 10.84 -12.92 -19.45
N ASN A 191 11.08 -11.62 -19.56
CA ASN A 191 12.29 -10.95 -19.09
C ASN A 191 12.14 -10.29 -17.70
N GLY A 192 10.94 -10.36 -17.10
CA GLY A 192 10.61 -9.74 -15.80
C GLY A 192 10.29 -8.25 -15.89
N ILE A 193 10.14 -7.71 -17.11
CA ILE A 193 9.79 -6.32 -17.42
C ILE A 193 8.52 -6.35 -18.28
N PRO A 194 7.36 -6.02 -17.69
CA PRO A 194 6.09 -5.92 -18.40
C PRO A 194 6.16 -5.10 -19.70
N ASN A 195 5.56 -5.65 -20.77
CA ASN A 195 5.40 -4.99 -22.08
C ASN A 195 4.11 -4.14 -22.12
N LEU A 196 3.80 -3.57 -23.29
CA LEU A 196 2.50 -2.91 -23.52
C LEU A 196 1.34 -3.92 -23.35
N GLN A 197 0.30 -3.53 -22.62
CA GLN A 197 -0.97 -4.23 -22.45
C GLN A 197 -2.01 -3.60 -23.38
N GLY A 198 -2.29 -4.25 -24.51
CA GLY A 198 -3.28 -3.73 -25.48
C GLY A 198 -2.99 -2.32 -26.00
N GLY A 199 -1.70 -1.97 -26.13
CA GLY A 199 -1.26 -0.63 -26.50
C GLY A 199 -1.18 0.38 -25.35
N VAL A 200 -1.60 0.01 -24.14
CA VAL A 200 -1.40 0.78 -22.90
C VAL A 200 -0.08 0.35 -22.26
N PRO A 201 0.80 1.25 -21.81
CA PRO A 201 1.98 0.85 -21.06
C PRO A 201 1.63 0.14 -19.75
N ALA A 202 2.25 -1.00 -19.51
CA ALA A 202 2.19 -1.64 -18.20
C ALA A 202 2.79 -0.72 -17.14
N ILE A 203 2.27 -0.82 -15.92
CA ILE A 203 2.83 -0.18 -14.73
C ILE A 203 3.09 -1.25 -13.68
N TRP A 204 4.15 -1.05 -12.92
CA TRP A 204 4.55 -1.92 -11.80
C TRP A 204 5.43 -1.15 -10.82
N LEU A 205 5.61 -1.72 -9.65
CA LEU A 205 6.44 -1.28 -8.55
C LEU A 205 7.82 -1.96 -8.65
N GLY A 206 8.83 -1.34 -8.03
CA GLY A 206 10.16 -1.94 -7.97
C GLY A 206 10.84 -2.10 -9.33
N THR A 207 11.69 -3.12 -9.43
CA THR A 207 12.53 -3.35 -10.63
C THR A 207 12.02 -4.47 -11.52
N ASN A 208 11.22 -5.38 -10.99
CA ASN A 208 10.81 -6.63 -11.61
C ASN A 208 9.39 -6.95 -11.18
N VAL A 209 8.68 -7.69 -12.03
CA VAL A 209 7.38 -8.30 -11.74
C VAL A 209 7.53 -9.79 -11.98
N ASP A 210 6.96 -10.62 -11.11
CA ASP A 210 6.70 -12.02 -11.41
C ASP A 210 5.30 -12.15 -12.03
N HIS A 211 5.16 -12.99 -13.07
CA HIS A 211 3.87 -13.11 -13.74
C HIS A 211 3.67 -14.49 -14.36
N SER A 212 2.44 -14.97 -14.28
CA SER A 212 1.95 -16.09 -15.09
C SER A 212 2.08 -15.75 -16.59
N PRO A 213 2.34 -16.70 -17.51
CA PRO A 213 2.65 -18.09 -17.29
C PRO A 213 4.17 -18.28 -17.24
N ALA A 214 4.85 -17.69 -16.26
CA ALA A 214 6.12 -18.21 -15.77
C ALA A 214 5.89 -19.62 -15.18
N PRO A 215 6.89 -20.52 -15.17
CA PRO A 215 6.74 -21.87 -14.65
C PRO A 215 6.60 -21.87 -13.11
N GLY A 216 5.44 -21.49 -12.58
CA GLY A 216 5.20 -21.48 -11.12
C GLY A 216 3.89 -20.82 -10.71
N GLU A 217 3.59 -19.63 -11.24
CA GLU A 217 2.43 -18.82 -10.83
C GLU A 217 1.20 -19.14 -11.68
N THR A 218 0.45 -20.16 -11.29
CA THR A 218 -0.88 -20.42 -11.86
C THR A 218 -2.02 -20.01 -10.93
N ASP A 219 -1.69 -19.67 -9.69
CA ASP A 219 -2.55 -19.30 -8.59
C ASP A 219 -1.68 -18.54 -7.56
N GLY A 220 -2.29 -17.89 -6.57
CA GLY A 220 -1.55 -17.34 -5.44
C GLY A 220 -0.78 -18.43 -4.68
N GLN A 221 0.35 -18.06 -4.07
CA GLN A 221 1.26 -19.01 -3.42
C GLN A 221 1.41 -18.75 -1.92
N PRO A 222 0.37 -19.00 -1.09
CA PRO A 222 0.37 -18.62 0.31
C PRO A 222 1.60 -19.13 1.08
N SER A 223 2.35 -18.21 1.69
CA SER A 223 3.53 -18.50 2.50
C SER A 223 3.47 -17.73 3.83
N PHE A 224 4.17 -18.22 4.87
CA PHE A 224 4.32 -17.43 6.10
C PHE A 224 5.19 -16.18 5.89
N GLY A 225 6.17 -16.26 4.99
CA GLY A 225 7.09 -15.18 4.71
C GLY A 225 6.48 -14.06 3.86
N ALA A 226 5.36 -14.31 3.18
CA ALA A 226 5.06 -13.61 1.92
C ALA A 226 6.31 -13.72 1.02
N ASP A 227 6.64 -14.98 0.72
CA ASP A 227 7.79 -15.38 -0.09
C ASP A 227 7.52 -16.67 -0.91
N GLY A 228 6.25 -16.99 -1.16
CA GLY A 228 5.84 -18.26 -1.74
C GLY A 228 6.13 -18.36 -3.23
N ASP A 229 5.93 -17.26 -3.94
CA ASP A 229 6.18 -17.05 -5.37
C ASP A 229 7.65 -16.77 -5.72
N ASN A 230 8.43 -16.27 -4.76
CA ASN A 230 9.88 -16.08 -4.80
C ASN A 230 10.71 -17.34 -5.16
N ASN A 231 10.14 -18.54 -5.08
CA ASN A 231 10.83 -19.80 -5.38
C ASN A 231 11.10 -20.03 -6.89
N ASN A 232 10.75 -19.07 -7.77
CA ASN A 232 11.00 -19.09 -9.21
C ASN A 232 12.12 -18.11 -9.67
N ASP A 233 12.92 -17.56 -8.73
CA ASP A 233 14.07 -16.66 -8.91
C ASP A 233 13.76 -15.19 -9.28
N LEU A 234 12.50 -14.73 -9.17
CA LEU A 234 12.16 -13.30 -9.27
C LEU A 234 11.36 -12.86 -8.04
N ASN A 235 12.04 -12.22 -7.09
CA ASN A 235 11.38 -11.45 -6.03
C ASN A 235 10.80 -10.19 -6.67
N ASP A 236 9.48 -10.07 -6.68
CA ASP A 236 8.73 -8.92 -7.17
C ASP A 236 8.47 -7.90 -6.05
N GLU A 237 8.62 -8.29 -4.77
CA GLU A 237 8.45 -7.43 -3.57
C GLU A 237 9.61 -6.44 -3.34
N THR A 238 10.01 -5.80 -4.42
CA THR A 238 11.13 -4.85 -4.51
C THR A 238 10.65 -3.41 -4.50
N GLY A 239 9.35 -3.18 -4.66
CA GLY A 239 8.74 -1.88 -4.80
C GLY A 239 8.46 -1.15 -3.51
N VAL A 240 8.35 -1.82 -2.37
CA VAL A 240 8.07 -1.15 -1.08
C VAL A 240 9.13 -1.45 -0.04
N ALA A 241 9.77 -0.37 0.44
CA ALA A 241 10.64 -0.41 1.59
C ALA A 241 9.97 0.25 2.80
N PHE A 242 9.82 -0.52 3.88
CA PHE A 242 9.27 -0.05 5.14
C PHE A 242 10.36 0.68 5.94
N THR A 243 10.21 2.00 6.11
CA THR A 243 11.26 2.83 6.73
C THR A 243 10.99 3.08 8.21
N ALA A 244 11.99 2.83 9.06
CA ALA A 244 11.98 3.17 10.47
C ALA A 244 12.36 4.65 10.71
N PRO A 245 11.92 5.27 11.81
CA PRO A 245 11.10 4.72 12.90
C PRO A 245 9.59 4.71 12.58
N TRP A 246 8.87 3.76 13.19
CA TRP A 246 7.40 3.74 13.20
C TRP A 246 6.94 4.30 14.54
N TYR A 247 5.88 5.10 14.53
CA TYR A 247 5.29 5.63 15.76
C TYR A 247 3.87 5.10 15.87
N THR A 248 3.45 4.68 17.07
CA THR A 248 2.06 4.22 17.30
C THR A 248 1.14 5.35 17.76
N GLY A 249 -0.14 5.36 17.37
CA GLY A 249 -1.17 6.27 17.91
C GLY A 249 -1.83 7.24 16.93
N ALA A 250 -3.01 7.75 17.27
CA ALA A 250 -3.73 8.75 16.47
C ALA A 250 -3.12 10.15 16.65
N ASN A 251 -2.93 10.88 15.54
CA ASN A 251 -2.37 12.24 15.50
C ASN A 251 -0.97 12.37 16.14
N GLY A 252 -0.12 11.38 15.91
CA GLY A 252 1.27 11.33 16.37
C GLY A 252 1.97 10.01 16.07
N GLY A 253 1.21 8.94 15.83
CA GLY A 253 1.71 7.71 15.24
C GLY A 253 1.73 7.79 13.72
N LYS A 254 2.94 7.72 13.15
CA LYS A 254 3.19 7.77 11.71
C LYS A 254 4.05 6.59 11.32
N ALA A 255 3.71 5.98 10.20
CA ALA A 255 4.59 5.08 9.47
C ALA A 255 4.95 5.74 8.14
N THR A 256 6.20 5.56 7.71
CA THR A 256 6.67 6.00 6.40
C THR A 256 7.13 4.79 5.60
N MET A 257 6.66 4.72 4.36
CA MET A 257 7.11 3.76 3.37
C MET A 257 7.76 4.51 2.22
N LEU A 258 8.82 3.92 1.68
CA LEU A 258 9.41 4.32 0.43
C LEU A 258 8.87 3.39 -0.66
N ILE A 259 8.07 3.93 -1.57
CA ILE A 259 7.46 3.18 -2.66
C ILE A 259 8.19 3.54 -3.95
N SER A 260 8.83 2.56 -4.59
CA SER A 260 9.43 2.67 -5.90
C SER A 260 8.40 2.25 -6.94
N ALA A 261 8.03 3.20 -7.80
CA ALA A 261 7.16 2.95 -8.93
C ALA A 261 7.98 3.11 -10.22
N ASP A 262 9.17 2.51 -10.28
CA ASP A 262 10.12 2.69 -11.39
C ASP A 262 9.57 2.11 -12.71
N GLY A 263 8.72 1.08 -12.62
CA GLY A 263 7.90 0.57 -13.71
C GLY A 263 6.72 1.44 -14.12
N ALA A 264 6.30 2.38 -13.26
CA ALA A 264 5.10 3.18 -13.43
C ALA A 264 5.33 4.46 -14.27
N GLY A 265 6.21 4.37 -15.28
CA GLY A 265 6.57 5.47 -16.18
C GLY A 265 5.39 6.10 -16.95
N ALA A 266 4.24 5.42 -16.97
CA ALA A 266 3.01 5.84 -17.63
C ALA A 266 2.13 6.79 -16.79
N CYS A 267 2.35 6.85 -15.47
CA CYS A 267 1.52 7.65 -14.56
C CYS A 267 1.75 9.14 -14.78
N THR A 268 0.71 9.93 -14.99
CA THR A 268 0.81 11.38 -15.21
C THR A 268 -0.12 12.16 -14.31
N VAL A 269 0.04 13.48 -14.26
CA VAL A 269 -0.91 14.36 -13.54
C VAL A 269 -2.33 14.25 -14.10
N ALA A 270 -2.46 13.97 -15.41
CA ALA A 270 -3.75 13.82 -16.08
C ALA A 270 -4.35 12.41 -15.92
N ASN A 271 -3.50 11.40 -15.70
CA ASN A 271 -3.88 10.02 -15.46
C ASN A 271 -3.01 9.45 -14.30
N PRO A 272 -3.39 9.72 -13.04
CA PRO A 272 -2.64 9.24 -11.90
C PRO A 272 -2.78 7.72 -11.76
N CYS A 273 -1.70 7.05 -11.37
CA CYS A 273 -1.81 5.70 -10.84
C CYS A 273 -2.10 5.75 -9.35
N HIS A 274 -2.73 4.71 -8.83
CA HIS A 274 -3.19 4.64 -7.44
C HIS A 274 -2.55 3.45 -6.74
N VAL A 275 -1.87 3.70 -5.63
CA VAL A 275 -1.36 2.64 -4.76
C VAL A 275 -2.30 2.51 -3.58
N ALA A 276 -2.90 1.33 -3.42
CA ALA A 276 -3.67 0.97 -2.24
C ALA A 276 -2.87 0.00 -1.37
N ILE A 277 -2.82 0.27 -0.07
CA ILE A 277 -2.00 -0.47 0.89
C ILE A 277 -2.92 -0.97 1.99
N TRP A 278 -2.92 -2.28 2.23
CA TRP A 278 -3.55 -2.90 3.38
C TRP A 278 -2.52 -3.35 4.39
N ILE A 279 -2.80 -3.18 5.68
CA ILE A 279 -1.88 -3.55 6.76
C ILE A 279 -2.70 -4.16 7.90
N ASP A 280 -2.50 -5.43 8.19
CA ASP A 280 -3.18 -6.12 9.30
C ASP A 280 -2.56 -5.70 10.64
N TRP A 281 -2.98 -4.54 11.14
CA TRP A 281 -2.45 -3.92 12.34
C TRP A 281 -2.74 -4.77 13.57
N ASN A 282 -3.99 -5.27 13.67
CA ASN A 282 -4.46 -6.02 14.82
C ASN A 282 -3.98 -7.48 14.83
N GLY A 283 -3.32 -7.93 13.76
CA GLY A 283 -2.75 -9.26 13.62
C GLY A 283 -3.82 -10.36 13.65
N ASP A 284 -5.05 -10.08 13.21
CA ASP A 284 -6.16 -11.03 13.25
C ASP A 284 -6.23 -11.98 12.06
N GLY A 285 -5.32 -11.80 11.09
CA GLY A 285 -5.23 -12.60 9.88
C GLY A 285 -6.20 -12.14 8.79
N THR A 286 -6.77 -10.93 8.89
CA THR A 286 -7.70 -10.36 7.92
C THR A 286 -7.40 -8.88 7.66
N PHE A 287 -8.11 -8.28 6.69
CA PHE A 287 -8.06 -6.83 6.42
C PHE A 287 -9.38 -6.12 6.77
N THR A 288 -10.09 -6.57 7.82
CA THR A 288 -11.49 -6.19 8.08
C THR A 288 -11.72 -5.51 9.45
N ASN A 289 -11.17 -4.30 9.67
CA ASN A 289 -11.31 -3.59 10.95
C ASN A 289 -12.09 -2.25 10.87
N THR A 290 -12.73 -1.84 11.98
CA THR A 290 -13.64 -0.69 12.15
C THR A 290 -13.03 0.57 12.75
N ASP A 291 -11.77 0.55 13.21
CA ASP A 291 -11.14 1.71 13.88
C ASP A 291 -10.81 2.87 12.91
N PHE A 292 -10.90 2.63 11.59
CA PHE A 292 -10.95 3.67 10.56
C PHE A 292 -12.17 3.49 9.64
N PRO A 293 -12.83 4.57 9.19
CA PRO A 293 -14.03 4.49 8.31
C PRO A 293 -13.75 3.98 6.88
N ALA A 294 -12.66 3.23 6.65
CA ALA A 294 -12.35 2.56 5.37
C ALA A 294 -11.63 1.20 5.52
N GLY A 295 -11.59 0.59 6.71
CA GLY A 295 -10.75 -0.59 6.95
C GLY A 295 -9.26 -0.24 7.03
N GLU A 296 -8.42 -1.26 7.22
CA GLU A 296 -6.96 -1.17 7.25
C GLU A 296 -6.40 -0.86 5.85
N ARG A 297 -6.75 0.30 5.28
CA ARG A 297 -6.40 0.66 3.90
C ARG A 297 -5.94 2.11 3.78
N TYR A 298 -4.85 2.32 3.06
CA TYR A 298 -4.32 3.63 2.68
C TYR A 298 -4.26 3.75 1.16
N ILE A 299 -4.51 4.94 0.60
CA ILE A 299 -4.49 5.16 -0.84
C ILE A 299 -3.64 6.40 -1.15
N PHE A 300 -2.74 6.26 -2.12
CA PHE A 300 -1.85 7.33 -2.57
C PHE A 300 -1.80 7.43 -4.08
N ASP A 301 -1.77 8.66 -4.59
CA ASP A 301 -1.67 8.91 -6.04
C ASP A 301 -0.21 9.11 -6.46
N PHE A 302 0.14 8.53 -7.60
CA PHE A 302 1.39 8.74 -8.33
C PHE A 302 1.10 9.48 -9.64
N THR A 303 1.69 10.66 -9.80
CA THR A 303 1.37 11.59 -10.90
C THR A 303 2.58 12.03 -11.73
N ASN A 304 3.80 11.61 -11.36
CA ASN A 304 5.05 12.12 -11.96
C ASN A 304 5.89 11.02 -12.66
N GLY A 305 5.24 9.98 -13.16
CA GLY A 305 5.90 8.85 -13.83
C GLY A 305 6.76 8.03 -12.87
N ALA A 306 7.84 7.46 -13.43
CA ALA A 306 8.75 6.57 -12.73
C ALA A 306 9.53 7.27 -11.61
N GLY A 307 9.79 6.54 -10.52
CA GLY A 307 10.63 6.97 -9.42
C GLY A 307 10.11 6.55 -8.06
N THR A 308 10.86 6.93 -7.03
CA THR A 308 10.58 6.58 -5.64
C THR A 308 9.91 7.73 -4.88
N LYS A 309 8.91 7.42 -4.07
CA LYS A 309 8.15 8.38 -3.27
C LYS A 309 8.03 7.93 -1.83
N ASN A 310 8.30 8.83 -0.89
CA ASN A 310 7.93 8.63 0.50
C ASN A 310 6.43 8.88 0.68
N VAL A 311 5.73 7.88 1.21
CA VAL A 311 4.34 8.00 1.66
C VAL A 311 4.29 7.89 3.17
N THR A 312 3.50 8.76 3.80
CA THR A 312 3.36 8.81 5.26
C THR A 312 1.88 8.76 5.60
N PHE A 313 1.52 7.92 6.56
CA PHE A 313 0.14 7.73 7.01
C PHE A 313 0.05 7.58 8.52
N ASP A 314 -1.16 7.79 9.04
CA ASP A 314 -1.49 7.58 10.45
C ASP A 314 -1.60 6.10 10.79
N THR A 315 -0.99 5.71 11.90
CA THR A 315 -1.12 4.36 12.48
C THR A 315 -2.29 4.29 13.48
N PRO A 316 -2.89 3.11 13.74
CA PRO A 316 -3.95 2.96 14.74
C PRO A 316 -3.49 3.21 16.18
N VAL A 317 -4.46 3.47 17.08
CA VAL A 317 -4.23 3.71 18.52
C VAL A 317 -4.19 2.41 19.32
N SER A 318 -5.09 1.47 19.02
CA SER A 318 -5.41 0.31 19.86
C SER A 318 -5.22 -1.05 19.17
N ASP A 319 -5.08 -1.04 17.85
CA ASP A 319 -5.08 -2.25 17.03
C ASP A 319 -3.68 -2.74 16.75
N TRP A 320 -2.85 -2.93 17.78
CA TRP A 320 -1.53 -3.54 17.59
C TRP A 320 -1.60 -4.97 18.07
N GLY A 321 -1.61 -5.93 17.15
CA GLY A 321 -1.80 -7.36 17.45
C GLY A 321 -0.76 -7.96 18.39
N GLY A 322 0.35 -7.26 18.66
CA GLY A 322 1.39 -7.72 19.58
C GLY A 322 2.17 -8.93 19.06
N CYS A 323 1.97 -9.31 17.80
CA CYS A 323 2.51 -10.52 17.19
C CYS A 323 3.94 -10.32 16.66
N GLY A 324 4.51 -9.12 16.81
CA GLY A 324 5.87 -8.78 16.41
C GLY A 324 6.06 -8.57 14.90
N ASN A 325 5.17 -9.12 14.08
CA ASN A 325 5.10 -8.90 12.63
C ASN A 325 3.71 -8.37 12.22
N LEU A 326 3.68 -7.60 11.14
CA LEU A 326 2.48 -7.22 10.41
C LEU A 326 2.51 -7.83 9.02
N TYR A 327 1.35 -8.17 8.50
CA TYR A 327 1.20 -8.49 7.08
C TYR A 327 0.66 -7.27 6.35
N ALA A 328 1.26 -6.97 5.22
CA ALA A 328 0.81 -5.89 4.35
C ALA A 328 0.62 -6.40 2.94
N ARG A 329 -0.34 -5.78 2.25
CA ARG A 329 -0.59 -5.99 0.82
C ARG A 329 -0.58 -4.64 0.13
N VAL A 330 0.20 -4.52 -0.91
CA VAL A 330 0.30 -3.31 -1.72
C VAL A 330 -0.24 -3.65 -3.09
N ARG A 331 -1.13 -2.81 -3.63
CA ARG A 331 -1.65 -2.98 -4.99
C ARG A 331 -1.53 -1.67 -5.74
N LEU A 332 -0.89 -1.72 -6.91
CA LEU A 332 -0.80 -0.63 -7.86
C LEU A 332 -1.93 -0.76 -8.89
N TYR A 333 -2.67 0.33 -9.11
CA TYR A 333 -3.75 0.41 -10.08
C TYR A 333 -3.48 1.52 -11.10
N ASP A 334 -3.80 1.25 -12.37
CA ASP A 334 -3.67 2.20 -13.48
C ASP A 334 -4.83 3.23 -13.53
N ASP A 335 -5.94 2.92 -12.87
CA ASP A 335 -7.09 3.82 -12.71
C ASP A 335 -7.89 3.44 -11.44
N VAL A 336 -8.87 4.25 -11.06
CA VAL A 336 -9.80 3.98 -9.97
C VAL A 336 -10.69 2.78 -10.33
N PRO A 337 -10.62 1.66 -9.59
CA PRO A 337 -11.43 0.49 -9.90
C PRO A 337 -12.92 0.77 -9.74
N ALA A 338 -13.74 0.32 -10.70
CA ALA A 338 -15.20 0.51 -10.66
C ALA A 338 -15.86 -0.15 -9.43
N THR A 339 -15.27 -1.23 -8.90
CA THR A 339 -15.70 -1.94 -7.69
C THR A 339 -15.13 -1.34 -6.40
N GLY A 340 -14.27 -0.32 -6.50
CA GLY A 340 -13.46 0.21 -5.42
C GLY A 340 -12.22 -0.66 -5.14
N TYR A 341 -11.28 -0.08 -4.40
CA TYR A 341 -10.04 -0.76 -3.99
C TYR A 341 -10.34 -1.90 -3.01
N ALA A 342 -9.85 -3.10 -3.30
CA ALA A 342 -10.06 -4.29 -2.48
C ALA A 342 -8.75 -5.08 -2.31
N PRO A 343 -8.54 -5.74 -1.15
CA PRO A 343 -7.32 -6.52 -0.90
C PRO A 343 -7.26 -7.82 -1.72
N GLY A 344 -8.36 -8.22 -2.35
CA GLY A 344 -8.44 -9.39 -3.23
C GLY A 344 -9.10 -9.07 -4.56
N GLY A 345 -9.20 -10.07 -5.43
CA GLY A 345 -9.84 -9.98 -6.73
C GLY A 345 -8.95 -9.43 -7.84
N LEU A 346 -9.46 -9.54 -9.06
CA LEU A 346 -8.78 -9.13 -10.29
C LEU A 346 -8.72 -7.60 -10.42
N ALA A 347 -7.55 -7.10 -10.78
CA ALA A 347 -7.33 -5.77 -11.31
C ALA A 347 -6.65 -5.85 -12.68
N LEU A 348 -6.86 -4.83 -13.50
CA LEU A 348 -6.32 -4.73 -14.85
C LEU A 348 -5.11 -3.79 -14.82
N ASN A 349 -3.98 -4.24 -15.38
CA ASN A 349 -2.70 -3.55 -15.26
C ASN A 349 -2.25 -3.37 -13.79
N GLY A 350 -1.02 -2.95 -13.55
CA GLY A 350 -0.49 -2.83 -12.20
C GLY A 350 0.04 -4.14 -11.64
N GLU A 351 0.18 -4.16 -10.32
CA GLU A 351 0.90 -5.20 -9.59
C GLU A 351 0.38 -5.33 -8.15
N VAL A 352 0.47 -6.52 -7.57
CA VAL A 352 0.28 -6.82 -6.15
C VAL A 352 1.62 -7.24 -5.56
N GLU A 353 2.01 -6.64 -4.44
CA GLU A 353 3.15 -7.09 -3.65
C GLU A 353 2.66 -7.36 -2.22
N ASP A 354 3.15 -8.42 -1.60
CA ASP A 354 2.75 -8.86 -0.26
C ASP A 354 3.96 -8.89 0.68
N TYR A 355 3.78 -8.55 1.96
CA TYR A 355 4.91 -8.34 2.87
C TYR A 355 4.65 -8.87 4.27
N ASN A 356 5.67 -9.51 4.84
CA ASN A 356 5.77 -9.81 6.27
C ASN A 356 6.79 -8.88 6.94
N VAL A 357 6.31 -7.92 7.73
CA VAL A 357 7.11 -6.80 8.24
C VAL A 357 7.26 -6.89 9.75
N GLY A 358 8.50 -6.93 10.23
CA GLY A 358 8.79 -6.84 11.66
C GLY A 358 8.42 -5.47 12.22
N LEU A 359 7.62 -5.44 13.28
CA LEU A 359 7.28 -4.24 14.03
C LEU A 359 8.46 -3.78 14.88
N SER A 360 8.81 -2.50 14.77
CA SER A 360 9.71 -1.82 15.72
C SER A 360 9.24 -0.38 15.98
N PRO A 361 8.04 -0.17 16.53
CA PRO A 361 7.59 1.16 16.88
C PRO A 361 8.43 1.75 18.02
N THR A 362 8.73 3.04 17.97
CA THR A 362 9.41 3.75 19.07
C THR A 362 8.37 4.35 20.03
N GLY A 363 8.44 4.00 21.32
CA GLY A 363 7.42 4.28 22.33
C GLY A 363 7.31 5.73 22.81
N VAL A 364 8.29 6.58 22.48
CA VAL A 364 8.29 8.01 22.82
C VAL A 364 8.66 8.88 21.61
N THR A 365 8.00 10.03 21.47
CA THR A 365 8.49 11.13 20.60
C THR A 365 9.07 12.21 21.51
N LEU A 366 10.37 12.50 21.40
CA LEU A 366 11.00 13.59 22.16
C LEU A 366 10.87 14.92 21.42
N ALA A 367 10.54 15.97 22.15
CA ALA A 367 10.61 17.36 21.69
C ALA A 367 12.01 17.93 21.88
N ASP A 368 12.66 17.63 23.01
CA ASP A 368 14.01 18.08 23.34
C ASP A 368 14.70 17.12 24.31
N PHE A 369 16.03 17.05 24.23
CA PHE A 369 16.89 16.48 25.25
C PHE A 369 18.15 17.35 25.36
N SER A 370 18.39 17.92 26.54
CA SER A 370 19.43 18.92 26.77
C SER A 370 20.08 18.78 28.15
N ALA A 371 21.30 19.27 28.27
CA ALA A 371 22.12 19.19 29.48
C ALA A 371 22.76 20.57 29.71
N ALA A 372 22.52 21.15 30.87
CA ALA A 372 23.05 22.47 31.22
C ALA A 372 23.58 22.48 32.66
N CYS A 373 24.60 23.29 32.92
CA CYS A 373 25.13 23.44 34.27
C CYS A 373 24.28 24.40 35.08
N VAL A 374 23.73 23.91 36.19
CA VAL A 374 22.99 24.69 37.19
C VAL A 374 23.71 24.53 38.53
N ASP A 375 24.17 25.64 39.11
CA ASP A 375 24.91 25.67 40.38
C ASP A 375 26.14 24.73 40.45
N GLY A 376 26.79 24.49 39.30
CA GLY A 376 27.97 23.62 39.20
C GLY A 376 27.65 22.14 38.98
N THR A 377 26.37 21.77 38.89
CA THR A 377 25.91 20.39 38.62
C THR A 377 25.29 20.31 37.22
N PRO A 378 25.59 19.28 36.41
CA PRO A 378 24.85 19.02 35.18
C PRO A 378 23.38 18.69 35.49
N LEU A 379 22.46 19.47 34.95
CA LEU A 379 21.03 19.22 34.97
C LEU A 379 20.59 18.75 33.58
N LEU A 380 20.11 17.52 33.51
CA LEU A 380 19.52 16.94 32.30
C LEU A 380 18.03 17.32 32.24
N THR A 381 17.58 17.74 31.08
CA THR A 381 16.18 18.09 30.80
C THR A 381 15.72 17.42 29.52
N TRP A 382 14.55 16.79 29.56
CA TRP A 382 13.90 16.30 28.35
C TRP A 382 12.41 16.59 28.38
N GLU A 383 11.86 16.77 27.20
CA GLU A 383 10.44 16.98 26.98
C GLU A 383 9.94 15.93 25.99
N THR A 384 8.88 15.22 26.36
CA THR A 384 8.16 14.34 25.45
C THR A 384 7.10 15.13 24.70
N VAL A 385 6.80 14.74 23.46
CA VAL A 385 5.61 15.18 22.71
C VAL A 385 4.41 14.30 23.08
N SER A 386 4.65 13.00 23.33
CA SER A 386 3.67 12.01 23.77
C SER A 386 4.35 10.85 24.51
N GLU A 387 3.58 10.12 25.32
CA GLU A 387 4.01 8.97 26.14
C GLU A 387 3.09 7.76 25.97
N LEU A 388 2.60 7.55 24.74
CA LEU A 388 1.55 6.57 24.42
C LEU A 388 1.92 5.11 24.76
N GLN A 389 3.19 4.73 24.62
CA GLN A 389 3.64 3.39 25.00
C GLN A 389 4.89 3.42 25.87
N ASN A 390 5.18 4.54 26.55
CA ASN A 390 6.39 4.69 27.33
C ASN A 390 6.19 4.21 28.78
N GLN A 391 6.94 3.19 29.20
CA GLN A 391 7.01 2.74 30.59
C GLN A 391 7.86 3.70 31.44
N GLY A 392 8.94 4.23 30.88
CA GLY A 392 9.81 5.18 31.56
C GLY A 392 11.15 5.34 30.88
N PHE A 393 12.12 5.91 31.61
CA PHE A 393 13.41 6.31 31.09
C PHE A 393 14.57 5.80 31.94
N ASN A 394 15.69 5.53 31.26
CA ASN A 394 17.00 5.40 31.89
C ASN A 394 17.95 6.49 31.37
N LEU A 395 18.88 6.90 32.22
CA LEU A 395 19.87 7.92 31.91
C LEU A 395 21.26 7.32 31.98
N TYR A 396 22.07 7.61 30.98
CA TYR A 396 23.44 7.13 30.90
C TYR A 396 24.42 8.30 30.76
N ARG A 397 25.64 8.09 31.22
CA ARG A 397 26.75 9.03 31.15
C ARG A 397 28.02 8.35 30.67
N GLY A 398 28.85 9.06 29.91
CA GLY A 398 30.19 8.66 29.50
C GLY A 398 31.17 9.83 29.46
N VAL A 399 32.47 9.55 29.47
CA VAL A 399 33.54 10.55 29.24
C VAL A 399 34.01 10.59 27.78
N ASP A 400 33.45 9.73 26.95
CA ASP A 400 33.64 9.64 25.51
C ASP A 400 32.24 9.63 24.86
N SER A 401 32.07 10.30 23.73
CA SER A 401 30.79 10.40 23.02
C SER A 401 30.40 9.14 22.24
N SER A 402 31.28 8.14 22.16
CA SER A 402 31.08 6.97 21.31
C SER A 402 30.03 6.01 21.84
N ASN A 403 29.95 5.80 23.16
CA ASN A 403 28.98 4.89 23.78
C ASN A 403 28.62 5.32 25.21
N PRO A 404 27.39 5.01 25.68
CA PRO A 404 27.03 5.12 27.08
C PRO A 404 27.89 4.17 27.94
N ASP A 405 28.36 4.66 29.09
CA ASP A 405 29.24 3.92 30.00
C ASP A 405 28.49 3.54 31.29
N THR A 406 28.06 4.55 32.04
CA THR A 406 27.49 4.38 33.38
C THR A 406 26.02 4.80 33.40
N GLN A 407 25.13 3.91 33.83
CA GLN A 407 23.74 4.25 34.12
C GLN A 407 23.63 5.08 35.42
N LEU A 408 22.92 6.20 35.38
CA LEU A 408 22.82 7.18 36.47
C LEU A 408 21.67 6.87 37.45
N ASN A 409 20.56 6.33 36.95
CA ASN A 409 19.38 6.01 37.76
C ASN A 409 19.37 4.54 38.15
N ALA A 410 19.22 4.23 39.45
CA ALA A 410 19.13 2.85 39.95
C ALA A 410 17.76 2.21 39.71
N THR A 411 16.71 3.03 39.61
CA THR A 411 15.35 2.63 39.23
C THR A 411 14.93 3.45 38.02
N MET A 412 14.22 2.81 37.09
CA MET A 412 13.64 3.48 35.93
C MET A 412 12.83 4.71 36.38
N ILE A 413 12.99 5.82 35.66
CA ILE A 413 12.22 7.04 35.87
C ILE A 413 10.88 6.83 35.16
N PRO A 414 9.76 6.63 35.86
CA PRO A 414 8.50 6.30 35.21
C PRO A 414 7.99 7.49 34.38
N SER A 415 7.31 7.17 33.28
CA SER A 415 6.51 8.15 32.54
C SER A 415 5.49 8.82 33.46
N GLN A 416 5.28 10.13 33.28
CA GLN A 416 4.30 10.92 34.01
C GLN A 416 2.89 10.72 33.46
N GLY A 417 2.76 10.44 32.15
CA GLY A 417 1.51 10.03 31.54
C GLY A 417 1.69 8.76 30.71
N PRO A 418 1.87 7.59 31.33
CA PRO A 418 1.94 6.34 30.60
C PRO A 418 0.64 6.12 29.80
N GLY A 419 0.71 5.97 28.48
CA GLY A 419 -0.47 5.91 27.60
C GLY A 419 -0.98 7.26 27.11
N SER A 420 -0.30 8.37 27.42
CA SER A 420 -0.78 9.72 27.13
C SER A 420 -0.38 10.21 25.74
N ALA A 421 -1.33 10.80 25.01
CA ALA A 421 -1.05 11.56 23.78
C ALA A 421 -0.47 12.96 24.06
N GLN A 422 -0.38 13.36 25.34
CA GLN A 422 0.27 14.60 25.78
C GLN A 422 1.67 14.32 26.31
N GLY A 423 2.56 15.25 26.03
CA GLY A 423 3.93 15.29 26.52
C GLY A 423 4.09 15.81 27.93
N PHE A 424 5.26 15.56 28.51
CA PHE A 424 5.67 15.96 29.86
C PHE A 424 7.13 16.42 29.86
N MET A 425 7.45 17.28 30.82
CA MET A 425 8.82 17.73 31.06
C MET A 425 9.42 17.00 32.26
N TYR A 426 10.69 16.67 32.13
CA TYR A 426 11.47 15.96 33.13
C TYR A 426 12.79 16.65 33.38
N THR A 427 13.31 16.44 34.59
CA THR A 427 14.58 17.01 35.04
C THR A 427 15.34 15.98 35.86
N TRP A 428 16.65 15.85 35.65
CA TRP A 428 17.52 14.99 36.45
C TRP A 428 18.87 15.64 36.75
N PRO A 429 19.21 15.93 38.02
CA PRO A 429 20.54 16.39 38.39
C PRO A 429 21.55 15.23 38.47
N ASP A 430 22.71 15.39 37.84
CA ASP A 430 23.84 14.46 37.99
C ASP A 430 24.78 14.91 39.11
N ASP A 431 24.38 14.67 40.36
CA ASP A 431 25.16 15.02 41.56
C ASP A 431 26.49 14.26 41.70
N THR A 432 26.72 13.27 40.84
CA THR A 432 27.95 12.45 40.86
C THR A 432 29.01 12.96 39.89
N ALA A 433 28.66 13.90 39.02
CA ALA A 433 29.58 14.50 38.05
C ALA A 433 30.74 15.20 38.75
N GLN A 434 31.96 14.94 38.29
CA GLN A 434 33.13 15.67 38.77
C GLN A 434 33.27 17.03 38.06
N PRO A 435 33.63 18.10 38.79
CA PRO A 435 33.90 19.39 38.17
C PRO A 435 35.00 19.32 37.11
N ASP A 436 34.96 20.25 36.16
CA ASP A 436 35.94 20.42 35.08
C ASP A 436 36.16 19.16 34.22
N THR A 437 35.16 18.28 34.17
CA THR A 437 35.12 17.08 33.33
C THR A 437 34.00 17.22 32.30
N MET A 438 34.30 16.95 31.02
CA MET A 438 33.27 16.89 29.97
C MET A 438 32.61 15.52 30.00
N TYR A 439 31.29 15.53 30.20
CA TYR A 439 30.47 14.33 30.16
C TYR A 439 29.53 14.37 28.96
N TYR A 440 29.27 13.19 28.42
CA TYR A 440 28.27 12.90 27.41
C TYR A 440 27.12 12.14 28.06
N TYR A 441 25.89 12.47 27.68
CA TYR A 441 24.68 11.93 28.27
C TYR A 441 23.76 11.36 27.20
N TRP A 442 23.10 10.25 27.56
CA TRP A 442 22.07 9.62 26.75
C TRP A 442 20.80 9.42 27.58
N LEU A 443 19.68 9.48 26.89
CA LEU A 443 18.36 9.13 27.42
C LEU A 443 17.88 7.89 26.68
N GLU A 444 17.60 6.82 27.42
CA GLU A 444 16.94 5.64 26.90
C GLU A 444 15.47 5.72 27.29
N ASP A 445 14.56 5.71 26.31
CA ASP A 445 13.15 5.42 26.59
C ASP A 445 12.89 3.91 26.53
N VAL A 446 12.01 3.44 27.39
CA VAL A 446 11.64 2.02 27.52
C VAL A 446 10.14 1.91 27.40
N ASP A 447 9.66 1.09 26.47
CA ASP A 447 8.23 0.89 26.26
C ASP A 447 7.63 -0.16 27.22
N PHE A 448 6.32 -0.37 27.17
CA PHE A 448 5.65 -1.39 27.99
C PHE A 448 5.98 -2.85 27.60
N ALA A 449 6.51 -3.08 26.39
CA ALA A 449 6.97 -4.38 25.92
C ALA A 449 8.46 -4.63 26.27
N GLY A 450 9.17 -3.62 26.78
CA GLY A 450 10.59 -3.65 27.11
C GLY A 450 11.52 -3.32 25.94
N ALA A 451 11.01 -2.85 24.79
CA ALA A 451 11.83 -2.30 23.74
C ALA A 451 12.40 -0.94 24.16
N THR A 452 13.57 -0.61 23.62
CA THR A 452 14.32 0.58 24.04
C THR A 452 14.78 1.39 22.83
N ALA A 453 14.80 2.72 22.97
CA ALA A 453 15.42 3.63 22.02
C ALA A 453 16.32 4.62 22.76
N MET A 454 17.51 4.88 22.18
CA MET A 454 18.56 5.69 22.80
C MET A 454 18.68 7.03 22.10
N HIS A 455 18.67 8.12 22.86
CA HIS A 455 18.75 9.50 22.39
C HIS A 455 20.01 10.19 22.91
N GLY A 456 20.64 11.01 22.07
CA GLY A 456 21.92 11.67 22.37
C GLY A 456 23.07 11.19 21.46
N PRO A 457 24.34 11.42 21.82
CA PRO A 457 24.77 12.09 23.06
C PRO A 457 24.53 13.59 23.03
N ILE A 458 24.23 14.14 24.21
CA ILE A 458 24.40 15.57 24.51
C ILE A 458 25.57 15.74 25.49
N SER A 459 26.15 16.94 25.61
CA SER A 459 27.32 17.13 26.47
C SER A 459 27.20 18.33 27.39
N ALA A 460 27.77 18.21 28.58
CA ALA A 460 27.91 19.29 29.53
C ALA A 460 29.26 19.20 30.26
N MET A 461 29.83 20.36 30.59
CA MET A 461 31.02 20.49 31.42
C MET A 461 30.78 21.60 32.43
N CYS A 462 30.74 21.23 33.72
CA CYS A 462 30.49 22.19 34.80
C CYS A 462 31.79 22.50 35.54
N SER A 463 32.11 23.79 35.69
CA SER A 463 33.34 24.20 36.35
C SER A 463 33.21 24.18 37.87
N ALA A 464 34.33 23.90 38.56
CA ALA A 464 34.38 24.05 40.01
C ALA A 464 34.12 25.51 40.41
N PRO A 465 33.42 25.77 41.53
CA PRO A 465 33.25 27.13 42.02
C PRO A 465 34.61 27.77 42.27
N THR A 466 34.86 28.92 41.62
CA THR A 466 36.13 29.63 41.69
C THR A 466 36.21 30.38 43.04
N ALA A 467 36.66 29.68 44.07
CA ALA A 467 37.03 30.15 45.41
C ALA A 467 35.95 30.85 46.27
N VAL A 468 35.64 30.26 47.43
CA VAL A 468 35.11 30.98 48.60
C VAL A 468 36.29 31.56 49.36
N THR A 469 36.40 32.89 49.42
CA THR A 469 37.39 33.59 50.26
C THR A 469 36.68 34.23 51.46
N PHE A 470 37.14 33.98 52.68
CA PHE A 470 36.74 34.79 53.84
C PHE A 470 37.26 36.21 53.65
N SER A 471 36.38 37.19 53.53
CA SER A 471 36.78 38.59 53.38
C SER A 471 37.18 39.23 54.71
N ASN A 472 36.61 38.80 55.84
CA ASN A 472 37.01 39.18 57.19
C ASN A 472 36.54 38.14 58.23
N LEU A 473 37.30 38.00 59.32
CA LEU A 473 36.93 37.27 60.54
C LEU A 473 37.13 38.23 61.73
N ASP A 474 36.06 38.91 62.16
CA ASP A 474 36.13 39.83 63.31
C ASP A 474 35.94 39.08 64.63
N ALA A 475 37.00 38.97 65.42
CA ALA A 475 36.90 38.68 66.85
C ALA A 475 36.72 40.01 67.60
N GLY A 476 35.48 40.31 68.01
CA GLY A 476 35.19 41.50 68.79
C GLY A 476 35.94 41.49 70.13
N SER A 477 36.99 42.29 70.26
CA SER A 477 37.63 42.54 71.55
C SER A 477 36.75 43.46 72.38
N THR A 478 36.15 42.95 73.45
CA THR A 478 35.61 43.79 74.52
C THR A 478 36.76 44.46 75.26
N SER A 479 36.95 45.76 75.00
CA SER A 479 37.53 46.79 75.87
C SER A 479 38.58 46.31 76.91
N ALA A 480 39.86 46.44 76.57
CA ALA A 480 40.93 46.44 77.58
C ALA A 480 40.84 47.72 78.42
N GLY A 481 40.27 47.58 79.62
CA GLY A 481 40.46 48.52 80.72
C GLY A 481 41.94 48.60 81.11
N VAL A 482 42.33 49.78 81.56
CA VAL A 482 43.66 50.21 81.97
C VAL A 482 44.34 49.21 82.92
N LEU A 483 45.54 48.75 82.58
CA LEU A 483 46.39 47.95 83.48
C LEU A 483 47.05 48.85 84.53
N SER A 484 46.76 48.62 85.82
CA SER A 484 47.53 49.16 86.94
C SER A 484 48.52 48.11 87.48
N GLY A 485 49.81 48.35 87.23
CA GLY A 485 50.97 48.16 88.12
C GLY A 485 51.31 46.83 88.81
N TRP A 486 50.45 45.82 88.96
CA TRP A 486 50.69 44.74 89.94
C TRP A 486 50.48 43.29 89.48
N MET A 487 50.50 42.98 88.17
CA MET A 487 50.48 41.58 87.69
C MET A 487 51.56 41.19 86.66
N VAL A 488 52.70 41.90 86.65
CA VAL A 488 53.94 41.37 86.08
C VAL A 488 54.65 40.52 87.14
N ALA A 489 54.19 39.30 87.43
CA ALA A 489 54.95 38.32 88.24
C ALA A 489 54.40 36.87 88.27
N LEU A 490 53.73 36.35 87.23
CA LEU A 490 53.40 34.91 87.24
C LEU A 490 53.37 34.16 85.89
N ALA A 491 53.91 34.74 84.82
CA ALA A 491 53.97 34.05 83.51
C ALA A 491 55.35 34.15 82.84
N LEU A 492 56.43 34.15 83.63
CA LEU A 492 57.81 34.14 83.14
C LEU A 492 58.66 33.05 83.84
N GLY A 493 58.01 31.94 84.21
CA GLY A 493 58.63 30.93 85.07
C GLY A 493 58.19 29.49 84.85
N VAL A 494 57.81 29.05 83.64
CA VAL A 494 57.84 27.63 83.26
C VAL A 494 58.07 27.50 81.74
N MET A 495 59.26 27.88 81.28
CA MET A 495 59.87 27.38 80.05
C MET A 495 61.36 27.25 80.29
N LEU A 496 61.74 26.34 81.21
CA LEU A 496 63.02 25.63 81.21
C LEU A 496 62.95 24.50 82.26
N ALA A 497 63.43 23.32 81.88
CA ALA A 497 63.52 22.06 82.65
C ALA A 497 62.26 21.17 82.64
N GLY A 498 62.36 20.03 81.96
CA GLY A 498 61.30 19.02 82.01
C GLY A 498 61.39 17.83 81.05
N PHE A 499 62.38 17.75 80.17
CA PHE A 499 62.84 16.44 79.69
C PHE A 499 63.46 15.73 80.91
N VAL A 500 62.82 14.68 81.43
CA VAL A 500 63.43 13.47 82.03
C VAL A 500 62.33 12.59 82.67
N ALA A 501 62.42 11.29 82.35
CA ALA A 501 61.90 10.13 83.10
C ALA A 501 60.42 9.73 82.90
N VAL A 502 60.15 8.64 82.15
CA VAL A 502 60.03 7.23 82.63
C VAL A 502 58.63 6.97 83.20
N ARG A 503 57.73 6.34 82.43
CA ARG A 503 57.53 4.87 82.36
C ARG A 503 57.26 4.25 83.74
N ARG A 504 55.99 3.96 84.04
CA ARG A 504 55.45 2.75 84.72
C ARG A 504 54.16 3.07 85.49
N MET A 505 53.07 2.37 85.15
CA MET A 505 52.37 1.39 86.02
C MET A 505 51.29 2.07 86.88
N ARG A 506 50.14 1.49 87.18
CA ARG A 506 49.35 0.29 86.79
C ARG A 506 48.12 0.39 87.72
N THR A 507 46.98 -0.15 87.28
CA THR A 507 45.90 -0.78 88.10
C THR A 507 45.23 0.09 89.18
N THR A 508 43.91 0.05 89.37
CA THR A 508 42.92 -1.04 89.30
C THR A 508 41.57 -0.49 88.87
#